data_AF-A0AAD1RBS9-F1
#
_entry.id   AF-A0AAD1RBS9-F1
#
_cell.length_a   1.000
_cell.length_b   1.000
_cell.length_c   1.000
_cell.angle_alpha   90.00
_cell.angle_beta   90.00
_cell.angle_gamma   90.00
#
_symmetry.space_group_name_H-M   'P 1'
#
loop_
_entity.id
_entity.type
_entity.pdbx_description
1 polymer ?
#
loop_
_entity_poly.entity_id
_entity_poly.type
_entity_poly.pdbx_seq_one_letter_code
_entity_poly.pdbx_strand_id
1 'polypeptide(L)'
;MLTSNLFAQEKHEIRIAGGAVRDLLVGNQPHDVDFATTATPDQMKAMFLKAGIRMINNKGEKHGTVTARIDDQNFEITTLRVDLQTDGRHAEVQFTTDWKGDAERRDLTINSMFLGFDGTLYDYFNGYEDLQKRCIRFVGDPAQRIQEDYLRILRYLRFYGRISEKPGIHTTATLDAIKENAPGLSGISGERIWVELKKILEGNHVNHLIQIIYELGVAPHNLERLFTQQQLTVCQMHSESVVSVFSPSLQHTLRPFKSLNVYAHLPNGVQDINLEY
;
A
#
# COMPACT_ATOMS: atom_id res chain seq x y z
N MET A 1 -12.04 22.45 -8.01
CA MET A 1 -12.63 23.25 -9.11
C MET A 1 -11.59 24.01 -9.93
N LEU A 2 -10.62 24.70 -9.31
CA LEU A 2 -9.56 25.44 -10.05
C LEU A 2 -8.70 24.53 -10.93
N THR A 3 -8.35 23.33 -10.46
CA THR A 3 -7.54 22.37 -11.23
C THR A 3 -8.28 21.76 -12.41
N SER A 4 -9.46 21.17 -12.21
CA SER A 4 -10.21 20.50 -13.27
C SER A 4 -10.58 21.44 -14.44
N ASN A 5 -10.94 22.69 -14.14
CA ASN A 5 -11.27 23.68 -15.17
C ASN A 5 -10.04 24.11 -15.98
N LEU A 6 -8.89 24.26 -15.32
CA LEU A 6 -7.64 24.62 -15.99
C LEU A 6 -7.20 23.53 -16.98
N PHE A 7 -7.23 22.26 -16.56
CA PHE A 7 -6.91 21.13 -17.42
C PHE A 7 -7.89 21.00 -18.60
N ALA A 8 -9.19 21.22 -18.37
CA ALA A 8 -10.20 21.21 -19.43
C ALA A 8 -9.97 22.34 -20.46
N GLN A 9 -9.62 23.55 -20.03
CA GLN A 9 -9.31 24.68 -20.91
C GLN A 9 -8.10 24.41 -21.81
N GLU A 10 -7.08 23.76 -21.27
CA GLU A 10 -5.87 23.36 -21.99
C GLU A 10 -6.02 21.98 -22.68
N LYS A 11 -7.25 21.42 -22.73
CA LYS A 11 -7.60 20.15 -23.41
C LYS A 11 -6.83 18.93 -22.92
N HIS A 12 -6.57 18.87 -21.62
CA HIS A 12 -5.98 17.71 -20.95
C HIS A 12 -7.00 17.07 -20.01
N GLU A 13 -6.99 15.74 -19.95
CA GLU A 13 -7.81 15.00 -19.00
C GLU A 13 -7.10 14.92 -17.66
N ILE A 14 -7.86 14.98 -16.56
CA ILE A 14 -7.35 14.80 -15.21
C ILE A 14 -8.37 14.03 -14.37
N ARG A 15 -7.91 13.03 -13.62
CA ARG A 15 -8.73 12.16 -12.78
C ARG A 15 -8.04 11.91 -11.45
N ILE A 16 -8.83 11.63 -10.41
CA ILE A 16 -8.30 11.09 -9.15
C ILE A 16 -7.83 9.66 -9.43
N ALA A 17 -6.70 9.25 -8.86
CA ALA A 17 -6.09 7.95 -9.14
C ALA A 17 -5.79 7.14 -7.88
N GLY A 18 -5.77 5.82 -8.05
CA GLY A 18 -5.15 4.89 -7.10
C GLY A 18 -5.78 4.87 -5.71
N GLY A 19 -4.94 5.03 -4.67
CA GLY A 19 -5.36 4.82 -3.29
C GLY A 19 -6.46 5.77 -2.83
N ALA A 20 -6.49 6.99 -3.37
CA ALA A 20 -7.54 7.96 -3.07
C ALA A 20 -8.91 7.49 -3.58
N VAL A 21 -8.97 6.88 -4.77
CA VAL A 21 -10.21 6.32 -5.33
C VAL A 21 -10.73 5.19 -4.45
N ARG A 22 -9.85 4.27 -4.06
CA ARG A 22 -10.20 3.17 -3.14
C ARG A 22 -10.78 3.70 -1.83
N ASP A 23 -10.12 4.70 -1.22
CA ASP A 23 -10.54 5.24 0.07
C ASP A 23 -11.91 5.91 -0.03
N LEU A 24 -12.15 6.70 -1.08
CA LEU A 24 -13.46 7.31 -1.35
C LEU A 24 -14.57 6.26 -1.53
N LEU A 25 -14.30 5.18 -2.27
CA LEU A 25 -15.27 4.12 -2.53
C LEU A 25 -15.67 3.32 -1.28
N VAL A 26 -14.81 3.30 -0.25
CA VAL A 26 -15.15 2.70 1.07
C VAL A 26 -15.65 3.73 2.09
N GLY A 27 -15.94 4.96 1.66
CA GLY A 27 -16.48 6.03 2.50
C GLY A 27 -15.45 6.73 3.40
N ASN A 28 -14.15 6.55 3.13
CA ASN A 28 -13.07 7.20 3.87
C ASN A 28 -12.58 8.45 3.15
N GLN A 29 -12.21 9.48 3.92
CA GLN A 29 -11.53 10.65 3.37
C GLN A 29 -10.06 10.31 3.10
N PRO A 30 -9.57 10.44 1.85
CA PRO A 30 -8.16 10.22 1.56
C PRO A 30 -7.29 11.33 2.20
N HIS A 31 -6.16 10.93 2.79
CA HIS A 31 -5.19 11.87 3.35
C HIS A 31 -4.39 12.60 2.26
N ASP A 32 -3.93 11.84 1.27
CA ASP A 32 -3.21 12.33 0.10
C ASP A 32 -4.02 11.95 -1.14
N VAL A 33 -4.29 12.93 -2.01
CA VAL A 33 -5.04 12.72 -3.25
C VAL A 33 -4.07 12.77 -4.42
N ASP A 34 -3.83 11.61 -5.00
CA ASP A 34 -3.06 11.48 -6.23
C ASP A 34 -3.95 11.76 -7.44
N PHE A 35 -3.46 12.59 -8.36
CA PHE A 35 -4.09 12.83 -9.66
C PHE A 35 -3.27 12.23 -10.78
N ALA A 36 -3.97 11.73 -11.79
CA ALA A 36 -3.39 11.29 -13.05
C ALA A 36 -3.89 12.17 -14.19
N THR A 37 -3.05 12.43 -15.18
CA THR A 37 -3.39 13.30 -16.31
C THR A 37 -2.72 12.89 -17.62
N THR A 38 -3.35 13.23 -18.74
CA THR A 38 -2.75 13.11 -20.08
C THR A 38 -1.73 14.21 -20.38
N ALA A 39 -1.64 15.27 -19.55
CA ALA A 39 -0.65 16.32 -19.72
C ALA A 39 0.75 15.85 -19.32
N THR A 40 1.77 16.13 -20.15
CA THR A 40 3.17 15.89 -19.81
C THR A 40 3.66 16.85 -18.73
N PRO A 41 4.79 16.56 -18.03
CA PRO A 41 5.32 17.47 -17.02
C PRO A 41 5.59 18.88 -17.54
N ASP A 42 6.08 19.00 -18.77
CA ASP A 42 6.36 20.31 -19.37
C ASP A 42 5.08 21.08 -19.71
N GLN A 43 4.03 20.38 -20.17
CA GLN A 43 2.71 20.98 -20.38
C GLN A 43 2.10 21.46 -19.07
N MET A 44 2.15 20.64 -18.02
CA MET A 44 1.68 21.01 -16.68
C MET A 44 2.43 22.24 -16.15
N LYS A 45 3.76 22.29 -16.28
CA LYS A 45 4.56 23.45 -15.86
C LYS A 45 4.17 24.73 -16.59
N ALA A 46 4.05 24.66 -17.92
CA ALA A 46 3.65 25.80 -18.73
C ALA A 46 2.26 26.30 -18.34
N MET A 47 1.32 25.37 -18.15
CA MET A 47 -0.05 25.63 -17.72
C MET A 47 -0.11 26.29 -16.33
N PHE A 48 0.58 25.74 -15.33
CA PHE A 48 0.60 26.29 -13.98
C PHE A 48 1.29 27.65 -13.94
N LEU A 49 2.40 27.84 -14.67
CA LEU A 49 3.08 29.12 -14.76
C LEU A 49 2.17 30.20 -15.38
N LYS A 50 1.49 29.88 -16.47
CA LYS A 50 0.53 30.78 -17.14
C LYS A 50 -0.65 31.14 -16.22
N ALA A 51 -1.08 30.21 -15.39
CA ALA A 51 -2.16 30.42 -14.42
C ALA A 51 -1.70 31.08 -13.09
N GLY A 52 -0.41 31.39 -12.93
CA GLY A 52 0.13 31.93 -11.68
C GLY A 52 0.10 30.96 -10.50
N ILE A 53 -0.01 29.65 -10.76
CA ILE A 53 -0.04 28.61 -9.74
C ILE A 53 1.38 28.24 -9.34
N ARG A 54 1.65 28.28 -8.03
CA ARG A 54 2.96 27.90 -7.49
C ARG A 54 3.17 26.39 -7.61
N MET A 55 4.32 25.99 -8.12
CA MET A 55 4.78 24.59 -8.13
C MET A 55 5.82 24.35 -7.03
N ILE A 56 5.87 23.12 -6.52
CA ILE A 56 6.87 22.67 -5.56
C ILE A 56 7.83 21.72 -6.27
N ASN A 57 9.12 22.06 -6.27
CA ASN A 57 10.16 21.29 -6.95
C ASN A 57 10.59 20.09 -6.08
N ASN A 58 9.95 18.94 -6.28
CA ASN A 58 10.21 17.73 -5.49
C ASN A 58 11.11 16.69 -6.19
N LYS A 59 11.83 17.05 -7.27
CA LYS A 59 12.59 16.11 -8.12
C LYS A 59 11.76 14.97 -8.76
N GLY A 60 10.44 14.93 -8.55
CA GLY A 60 9.51 13.92 -9.08
C GLY A 60 9.25 14.00 -10.59
N GLU A 61 9.69 15.07 -11.24
CA GLU A 61 9.46 15.32 -12.66
C GLU A 61 10.06 14.23 -13.56
N LYS A 62 11.17 13.63 -13.15
CA LYS A 62 11.80 12.49 -13.85
C LYS A 62 10.87 11.27 -13.94
N HIS A 63 9.88 11.17 -13.06
CA HIS A 63 8.88 10.12 -13.04
C HIS A 63 7.51 10.61 -13.51
N GLY A 64 7.42 11.84 -14.03
CA GLY A 64 6.17 12.40 -14.56
C GLY A 64 5.32 13.14 -13.54
N THR A 65 5.80 13.37 -12.31
CA THR A 65 5.01 14.01 -11.25
C THR A 65 5.35 15.49 -11.09
N VAL A 66 4.33 16.34 -11.09
CA VAL A 66 4.40 17.76 -10.77
C VAL A 66 3.50 18.04 -9.56
N THR A 67 4.03 18.73 -8.55
CA THR A 67 3.26 19.13 -7.37
C THR A 67 2.83 20.58 -7.50
N ALA A 68 1.52 20.82 -7.61
CA ALA A 68 0.94 22.16 -7.58
C ALA A 68 0.50 22.55 -6.17
N ARG A 69 0.70 23.81 -5.76
CA ARG A 69 0.23 24.33 -4.47
C ARG A 69 -0.93 25.30 -4.71
N ILE A 70 -2.12 24.94 -4.23
CA ILE A 70 -3.36 25.71 -4.38
C ILE A 70 -4.04 25.74 -3.01
N ASP A 71 -4.45 26.93 -2.56
CA ASP A 71 -5.11 27.13 -1.25
C ASP A 71 -4.36 26.46 -0.07
N ASP A 72 -3.02 26.61 -0.07
CA ASP A 72 -2.09 25.99 0.87
C ASP A 72 -2.06 24.46 0.94
N GLN A 73 -2.73 23.79 0.00
CA GLN A 73 -2.70 22.35 -0.19
C GLN A 73 -1.80 21.97 -1.36
N ASN A 74 -1.15 20.81 -1.25
CA ASN A 74 -0.30 20.26 -2.28
C ASN A 74 -1.09 19.20 -3.07
N PHE A 75 -1.05 19.29 -4.39
CA PHE A 75 -1.70 18.36 -5.30
C PHE A 75 -0.62 17.67 -6.13
N GLU A 76 -0.44 16.37 -5.93
CA GLU A 76 0.48 15.56 -6.74
C GLU A 76 -0.22 15.09 -8.01
N ILE A 77 0.28 15.57 -9.15
CA ILE A 77 -0.33 15.30 -10.45
C ILE A 77 0.71 14.59 -11.31
N THR A 78 0.40 13.37 -11.71
CA THR A 78 1.31 12.48 -12.44
C THR A 78 0.81 12.23 -13.86
N THR A 79 1.69 12.43 -14.84
CA THR A 79 1.41 12.06 -16.23
C THR A 79 1.22 10.56 -16.33
N LEU A 80 0.19 10.12 -17.07
CA LEU A 80 0.01 8.70 -17.41
C LEU A 80 1.27 8.16 -18.06
N ARG A 81 1.68 6.96 -17.65
CA ARG A 81 2.91 6.36 -18.15
C ARG A 81 2.81 4.85 -18.24
N VAL A 82 3.66 4.29 -19.10
CA VAL A 82 3.99 2.87 -19.13
C VAL A 82 5.45 2.71 -18.71
N ASP A 83 5.74 1.67 -17.94
CA ASP A 83 7.11 1.38 -17.50
C ASP A 83 7.75 0.47 -18.56
N LEU A 84 8.83 0.92 -19.21
CA LEU A 84 9.55 0.16 -20.25
C LEU A 84 10.49 -0.88 -19.62
N GLN A 85 11.17 -0.46 -18.56
CA GLN A 85 12.02 -1.29 -17.71
C GLN A 85 11.89 -0.79 -16.28
N THR A 86 11.85 -1.72 -15.32
CA THR A 86 11.84 -1.36 -13.91
C THR A 86 12.58 -2.40 -13.06
N ASP A 87 13.27 -1.92 -12.03
CA ASP A 87 13.80 -2.72 -10.92
C ASP A 87 12.95 -2.55 -9.64
N GLY A 88 11.77 -1.93 -9.78
CA GLY A 88 10.85 -1.57 -8.69
C GLY A 88 11.18 -0.26 -7.97
N ARG A 89 12.43 0.21 -7.99
CA ARG A 89 12.83 1.51 -7.42
C ARG A 89 12.98 2.57 -8.50
N HIS A 90 13.57 2.20 -9.61
CA HIS A 90 13.80 3.00 -10.80
C HIS A 90 13.02 2.37 -11.95
N ALA A 91 12.34 3.23 -12.71
CA ALA A 91 11.68 2.84 -13.92
C ALA A 91 12.09 3.80 -15.02
N GLU A 92 12.44 3.25 -16.18
CA GLU A 92 12.42 4.00 -17.43
C GLU A 92 10.97 4.06 -17.89
N VAL A 93 10.43 5.27 -18.01
CA VAL A 93 9.01 5.50 -18.24
C VAL A 93 8.78 6.18 -19.57
N GLN A 94 7.73 5.75 -20.26
CA GLN A 94 7.22 6.43 -21.44
C GLN A 94 5.85 7.02 -21.11
N PHE A 95 5.70 8.34 -21.32
CA PHE A 95 4.41 8.99 -21.14
C PHE A 95 3.42 8.55 -22.21
N THR A 96 2.17 8.36 -21.80
CA THR A 96 1.07 7.92 -22.67
C THR A 96 -0.17 8.77 -22.40
N THR A 97 -1.18 8.64 -23.26
CA THR A 97 -2.54 9.14 -23.01
C THR A 97 -3.53 7.99 -22.79
N ASP A 98 -3.05 6.74 -22.80
CA ASP A 98 -3.86 5.55 -22.55
C ASP A 98 -3.98 5.28 -21.04
N TRP A 99 -5.19 5.50 -20.53
CA TRP A 99 -5.57 5.22 -19.15
C TRP A 99 -5.49 3.75 -18.78
N LYS A 100 -5.79 2.84 -19.72
CA LYS A 100 -5.73 1.41 -19.45
C LYS A 100 -4.28 0.97 -19.27
N GLY A 101 -3.36 1.45 -20.11
CA GLY A 101 -1.93 1.22 -19.95
C GLY A 101 -1.36 1.72 -18.62
N ASP A 102 -1.78 2.90 -18.14
CA ASP A 102 -1.36 3.37 -16.80
C ASP A 102 -1.96 2.53 -15.67
N ALA A 103 -3.20 2.05 -15.82
CA ALA A 103 -3.80 1.14 -14.85
C ALA A 103 -3.07 -0.21 -14.82
N GLU A 104 -2.60 -0.71 -15.96
CA GLU A 104 -1.99 -2.03 -16.10
C GLU A 104 -0.65 -2.16 -15.35
N ARG A 105 0.13 -1.07 -15.28
CA ARG A 105 1.41 -1.03 -14.54
C ARG A 105 1.25 -0.93 -13.02
N ARG A 106 0.02 -0.76 -12.52
CA ARG A 106 -0.23 -0.64 -11.08
C ARG A 106 -0.22 -2.01 -10.43
N ASP A 107 0.00 -2.03 -9.13
CA ASP A 107 0.20 -3.27 -8.39
C ASP A 107 -1.11 -4.05 -8.22
N LEU A 108 -2.12 -3.43 -7.63
CA LEU A 108 -3.36 -4.08 -7.20
C LEU A 108 -4.58 -3.51 -7.93
N THR A 109 -5.56 -4.37 -8.20
CA THR A 109 -6.82 -4.01 -8.88
C THR A 109 -7.54 -2.87 -8.16
N ILE A 110 -7.62 -2.96 -6.83
CA ILE A 110 -8.20 -1.92 -5.96
C ILE A 110 -7.46 -0.56 -6.02
N ASN A 111 -6.22 -0.54 -6.52
CA ASN A 111 -5.38 0.65 -6.65
C ASN A 111 -5.18 1.05 -8.12
N SER A 112 -5.84 0.38 -9.06
CA SER A 112 -5.72 0.65 -10.51
C SER A 112 -6.90 1.42 -11.10
N MET A 113 -7.81 1.91 -10.25
CA MET A 113 -8.99 2.66 -10.67
C MET A 113 -8.72 4.16 -10.77
N PHE A 114 -9.54 4.84 -11.57
CA PHE A 114 -9.58 6.30 -11.65
C PHE A 114 -11.00 6.82 -11.44
N LEU A 115 -11.13 8.01 -10.87
CA LEU A 115 -12.42 8.67 -10.65
C LEU A 115 -12.43 10.06 -11.32
N GLY A 116 -13.38 10.25 -12.23
CA GLY A 116 -13.68 11.54 -12.82
C GLY A 116 -14.31 12.49 -11.82
N PHE A 117 -14.15 13.80 -12.02
CA PHE A 117 -14.75 14.82 -11.14
C PHE A 117 -16.29 14.89 -11.26
N ASP A 118 -16.85 14.27 -12.29
CA ASP A 118 -18.29 14.04 -12.50
C ASP A 118 -18.82 12.82 -11.72
N GLY A 119 -17.93 12.07 -11.04
CA GLY A 119 -18.26 10.84 -10.33
C GLY A 119 -18.15 9.57 -11.18
N THR A 120 -17.74 9.67 -12.45
CA THR A 120 -17.56 8.51 -13.32
C THR A 120 -16.36 7.67 -12.85
N LEU A 121 -16.60 6.41 -12.51
CA LEU A 121 -15.55 5.45 -12.15
C LEU A 121 -15.02 4.75 -13.41
N TYR A 122 -13.69 4.78 -13.57
CA TYR A 122 -12.98 4.05 -14.62
C TYR A 122 -12.23 2.88 -13.99
N ASP A 123 -12.72 1.68 -14.26
CA ASP A 123 -12.16 0.43 -13.76
C ASP A 123 -11.91 -0.53 -14.94
N TYR A 124 -10.63 -0.83 -15.19
CA TYR A 124 -10.18 -1.68 -16.29
C TYR A 124 -9.87 -3.11 -15.85
N PHE A 125 -9.78 -3.35 -14.54
CA PHE A 125 -9.24 -4.59 -13.96
C PHE A 125 -10.09 -5.12 -12.79
N ASN A 126 -11.36 -4.75 -12.76
CA ASN A 126 -12.35 -5.23 -11.80
C ASN A 126 -12.03 -4.88 -10.33
N GLY A 127 -11.34 -3.75 -10.13
CA GLY A 127 -10.98 -3.23 -8.81
C GLY A 127 -12.18 -2.88 -7.94
N TYR A 128 -13.30 -2.45 -8.52
CA TYR A 128 -14.51 -2.13 -7.76
C TYR A 128 -15.14 -3.39 -7.16
N GLU A 129 -15.30 -4.45 -7.95
CA GLU A 129 -15.86 -5.71 -7.47
C GLU A 129 -14.94 -6.38 -6.44
N ASP A 130 -13.62 -6.37 -6.68
CA ASP A 130 -12.63 -6.86 -5.72
C ASP A 130 -12.71 -6.07 -4.40
N LEU A 131 -12.86 -4.74 -4.47
CA LEU A 131 -13.02 -3.90 -3.29
C LEU A 131 -14.31 -4.21 -2.51
N GLN A 132 -15.44 -4.42 -3.21
CA GLN A 132 -16.71 -4.82 -2.58
C GLN A 132 -16.60 -6.19 -1.90
N LYS A 133 -15.88 -7.14 -2.52
CA LYS A 133 -15.62 -8.47 -1.96
C LYS A 133 -14.49 -8.50 -0.93
N ARG A 134 -13.88 -7.35 -0.63
CA ARG A 134 -12.70 -7.22 0.25
C ARG A 134 -11.54 -8.13 -0.18
N CYS A 135 -11.40 -8.35 -1.49
CA CYS A 135 -10.40 -9.21 -2.08
C CYS A 135 -9.21 -8.37 -2.59
N ILE A 136 -7.99 -8.78 -2.25
CA ILE A 136 -6.78 -8.18 -2.81
C ILE A 136 -6.28 -9.07 -3.95
N ARG A 137 -6.16 -8.49 -5.15
CA ARG A 137 -5.58 -9.14 -6.33
C ARG A 137 -4.60 -8.22 -7.03
N PHE A 138 -3.60 -8.84 -7.65
CA PHE A 138 -2.69 -8.15 -8.55
C PHE A 138 -3.38 -7.82 -9.87
N VAL A 139 -2.96 -6.74 -10.51
CA VAL A 139 -3.34 -6.46 -11.90
C VAL A 139 -2.57 -7.44 -12.80
N GLY A 140 -3.26 -8.36 -13.47
CA GLY A 140 -2.62 -9.38 -14.32
C GLY A 140 -2.01 -10.53 -13.50
N ASP A 141 -0.85 -11.03 -13.94
CA ASP A 141 -0.19 -12.17 -13.29
C ASP A 141 0.55 -11.79 -11.99
N PRO A 142 0.25 -12.42 -10.84
CA PRO A 142 0.90 -12.10 -9.57
C PRO A 142 2.41 -12.28 -9.57
N ALA A 143 2.94 -13.33 -10.22
CA ALA A 143 4.38 -13.61 -10.20
C ALA A 143 5.14 -12.55 -11.01
N GLN A 144 4.66 -12.22 -12.21
CA GLN A 144 5.21 -11.14 -13.03
C GLN A 144 5.19 -9.81 -12.27
N ARG A 145 4.06 -9.47 -11.64
CA ARG A 145 3.96 -8.23 -10.86
C ARG A 145 4.91 -8.22 -9.67
N ILE A 146 5.13 -9.33 -8.99
CA ILE A 146 6.10 -9.40 -7.89
C ILE A 146 7.53 -9.25 -8.40
N GLN A 147 7.88 -9.84 -9.54
CA GLN A 147 9.23 -9.76 -10.11
C GLN A 147 9.58 -8.35 -10.60
N GLU A 148 8.61 -7.54 -11.00
CA GLU A 148 8.80 -6.11 -11.32
C GLU A 148 9.21 -5.28 -10.09
N ASP A 149 8.69 -5.59 -8.90
CA ASP A 149 9.11 -4.98 -7.62
C ASP A 149 8.77 -5.93 -6.47
N TYR A 150 9.77 -6.60 -5.90
CA TYR A 150 9.55 -7.55 -4.81
C TYR A 150 8.91 -6.90 -3.57
N LEU A 151 9.00 -5.57 -3.40
CA LEU A 151 8.30 -4.86 -2.32
C LEU A 151 6.77 -5.02 -2.41
N ARG A 152 6.23 -5.36 -3.60
CA ARG A 152 4.81 -5.63 -3.81
C ARG A 152 4.29 -6.80 -2.96
N ILE A 153 5.15 -7.73 -2.52
CA ILE A 153 4.80 -8.75 -1.53
C ILE A 153 4.31 -8.10 -0.23
N LEU A 154 5.10 -7.18 0.33
CA LEU A 154 4.74 -6.51 1.58
C LEU A 154 3.56 -5.56 1.38
N ARG A 155 3.47 -4.91 0.21
CA ARG A 155 2.30 -4.07 -0.12
C ARG A 155 1.01 -4.88 -0.18
N TYR A 156 1.04 -6.07 -0.79
CA TYR A 156 -0.09 -7.01 -0.79
C TYR A 156 -0.55 -7.29 0.64
N LEU A 157 0.36 -7.70 1.52
CA LEU A 157 0.05 -8.02 2.92
C LEU A 157 -0.49 -6.81 3.68
N ARG A 158 0.11 -5.62 3.49
CA ARG A 158 -0.38 -4.37 4.07
C ARG A 158 -1.81 -4.08 3.65
N PHE A 159 -2.08 -4.12 2.35
CA PHE A 159 -3.41 -3.79 1.83
C PHE A 159 -4.44 -4.86 2.20
N TYR A 160 -4.03 -6.12 2.31
CA TYR A 160 -4.84 -7.19 2.87
C TYR A 160 -5.30 -6.85 4.29
N GLY A 161 -4.38 -6.50 5.18
CA GLY A 161 -4.72 -6.06 6.54
C GLY A 161 -5.63 -4.83 6.56
N ARG A 162 -5.44 -3.90 5.62
CA ARG A 162 -6.23 -2.67 5.55
C ARG A 162 -7.69 -2.91 5.14
N ILE A 163 -7.96 -3.79 4.18
CA ILE A 163 -9.31 -3.92 3.60
C ILE A 163 -10.08 -5.15 4.06
N SER A 164 -9.39 -6.24 4.44
CA SER A 164 -10.04 -7.53 4.63
C SER A 164 -10.90 -7.51 5.89
N GLU A 165 -12.12 -8.03 5.81
CA GLU A 165 -13.01 -8.13 6.98
C GLU A 165 -12.58 -9.24 7.93
N LYS A 166 -12.07 -10.34 7.40
CA LYS A 166 -11.62 -11.51 8.16
C LYS A 166 -10.22 -11.95 7.71
N PRO A 167 -9.39 -12.48 8.61
CA PRO A 167 -8.11 -13.08 8.23
C PRO A 167 -8.32 -14.40 7.46
N GLY A 168 -7.27 -14.86 6.77
CA GLY A 168 -7.22 -16.19 6.15
C GLY A 168 -7.79 -16.31 4.73
N ILE A 169 -8.39 -15.26 4.18
CA ILE A 169 -8.99 -15.26 2.84
C ILE A 169 -7.99 -14.74 1.80
N HIS A 170 -7.05 -15.59 1.37
CA HIS A 170 -6.12 -15.28 0.28
C HIS A 170 -6.40 -16.16 -0.95
N THR A 171 -6.07 -15.67 -2.14
CA THR A 171 -6.08 -16.50 -3.35
C THR A 171 -4.83 -17.39 -3.37
N THR A 172 -5.01 -18.70 -3.59
CA THR A 172 -3.92 -19.68 -3.66
C THR A 172 -2.83 -19.24 -4.65
N ALA A 173 -3.22 -18.81 -5.86
CA ALA A 173 -2.30 -18.29 -6.86
C ALA A 173 -1.43 -17.11 -6.38
N THR A 174 -1.95 -16.27 -5.49
CA THR A 174 -1.18 -15.15 -4.93
C THR A 174 -0.24 -15.60 -3.83
N LEU A 175 -0.67 -16.52 -2.97
CA LEU A 175 0.21 -17.09 -1.94
C LEU A 175 1.37 -17.87 -2.55
N ASP A 176 1.10 -18.66 -3.59
CA ASP A 176 2.12 -19.42 -4.33
C ASP A 176 3.14 -18.47 -4.97
N ALA A 177 2.66 -17.45 -5.69
CA ALA A 177 3.53 -16.44 -6.29
C ALA A 177 4.38 -15.69 -5.25
N ILE A 178 3.80 -15.35 -4.09
CA ILE A 178 4.56 -14.73 -2.99
C ILE A 178 5.64 -15.68 -2.48
N LYS A 179 5.29 -16.94 -2.21
CA LYS A 179 6.22 -17.94 -1.67
C LYS A 179 7.41 -18.18 -2.59
N GLU A 180 7.14 -18.33 -3.90
CA GLU A 180 8.18 -18.57 -4.90
C GLU A 180 9.13 -17.38 -5.08
N ASN A 181 8.61 -16.15 -4.91
CA ASN A 181 9.38 -14.92 -5.15
C ASN A 181 9.87 -14.24 -3.86
N ALA A 182 9.55 -14.79 -2.67
CA ALA A 182 9.99 -14.27 -1.38
C ALA A 182 11.51 -14.05 -1.28
N PRO A 183 12.40 -14.91 -1.83
CA PRO A 183 13.84 -14.68 -1.80
C PRO A 183 14.29 -13.36 -2.45
N GLY A 184 13.53 -12.85 -3.44
CA GLY A 184 13.82 -11.59 -4.12
C GLY A 184 13.74 -10.35 -3.22
N LEU A 185 13.06 -10.44 -2.07
CA LEU A 185 13.06 -9.37 -1.06
C LEU A 185 14.46 -9.05 -0.52
N SER A 186 15.42 -9.99 -0.60
CA SER A 186 16.82 -9.75 -0.23
C SER A 186 17.49 -8.64 -1.05
N GLY A 187 16.98 -8.35 -2.26
CA GLY A 187 17.45 -7.25 -3.11
C GLY A 187 16.83 -5.89 -2.78
N ILE A 188 15.85 -5.83 -1.87
CA ILE A 188 15.16 -4.58 -1.51
C ILE A 188 15.83 -3.94 -0.29
N SER A 189 15.97 -2.61 -0.31
CA SER A 189 16.60 -1.88 0.79
C SER A 189 15.81 -2.03 2.10
N GLY A 190 16.52 -2.11 3.23
CA GLY A 190 15.92 -2.29 4.56
C GLY A 190 14.95 -1.15 4.93
N GLU A 191 15.20 0.07 4.49
CA GLU A 191 14.32 1.22 4.72
C GLU A 191 12.97 1.05 4.01
N ARG A 192 12.96 0.59 2.75
CA ARG A 192 11.72 0.34 2.00
C ARG A 192 10.92 -0.79 2.64
N ILE A 193 11.60 -1.87 3.03
CA ILE A 193 10.99 -2.98 3.77
C ILE A 193 10.37 -2.46 5.08
N TRP A 194 11.12 -1.67 5.84
CA TRP A 194 10.69 -1.16 7.14
C TRP A 194 9.44 -0.28 7.04
N VAL A 195 9.35 0.61 6.04
CA VAL A 195 8.16 1.45 5.83
C VAL A 195 6.90 0.62 5.62
N GLU A 196 6.99 -0.47 4.85
CA GLU A 196 5.84 -1.35 4.62
C GLU A 196 5.54 -2.22 5.85
N LEU A 197 6.57 -2.79 6.49
CA LEU A 197 6.42 -3.60 7.69
C LEU A 197 5.81 -2.82 8.84
N LYS A 198 6.24 -1.58 9.08
CA LYS A 198 5.66 -0.70 10.10
C LYS A 198 4.16 -0.52 9.91
N LYS A 199 3.71 -0.30 8.67
CA LYS A 199 2.29 -0.16 8.33
C LYS A 199 1.50 -1.46 8.50
N ILE A 200 2.14 -2.62 8.30
CA ILE A 200 1.54 -3.93 8.61
C ILE A 200 1.35 -4.08 10.13
N LEU A 201 2.37 -3.73 10.91
CA LEU A 201 2.36 -3.84 12.37
C LEU A 201 1.34 -2.91 13.04
N GLU A 202 1.12 -1.72 12.48
CA GLU A 202 0.13 -0.75 12.93
C GLU A 202 -1.29 -1.02 12.37
N GLY A 203 -1.43 -2.00 11.47
CA GLY A 203 -2.67 -2.31 10.76
C GLY A 203 -3.53 -3.40 11.43
N ASN A 204 -4.67 -3.71 10.79
CA ASN A 204 -5.51 -4.81 11.24
C ASN A 204 -4.92 -6.17 10.87
N HIS A 205 -5.39 -7.23 11.55
CA HIS A 205 -5.01 -8.62 11.30
C HIS A 205 -3.50 -8.91 11.43
N VAL A 206 -2.77 -8.11 12.21
CA VAL A 206 -1.31 -8.22 12.38
C VAL A 206 -0.86 -9.64 12.74
N ASN A 207 -1.56 -10.33 13.66
CA ASN A 207 -1.21 -11.70 14.06
C ASN A 207 -1.23 -12.67 12.88
N HIS A 208 -2.29 -12.62 12.07
CA HIS A 208 -2.43 -13.42 10.86
C HIS A 208 -1.36 -13.07 9.83
N LEU A 209 -1.13 -11.78 9.60
CA LEU A 209 -0.14 -11.33 8.61
C LEU A 209 1.29 -11.71 8.98
N ILE A 210 1.65 -11.63 10.27
CA ILE A 210 2.96 -12.06 10.75
C ILE A 210 3.12 -13.57 10.56
N GLN A 211 2.10 -14.37 10.89
CA GLN A 211 2.13 -15.81 10.64
C GLN A 211 2.39 -16.12 9.15
N ILE A 212 1.65 -15.47 8.24
CA ILE A 212 1.83 -15.62 6.79
C ILE A 212 3.24 -15.22 6.34
N ILE A 213 3.82 -14.16 6.92
CA ILE A 213 5.19 -13.74 6.60
C ILE A 213 6.21 -14.85 6.92
N TYR A 214 6.05 -15.53 8.05
CA TYR A 214 6.92 -16.66 8.41
C TYR A 214 6.66 -17.89 7.54
N GLU A 215 5.39 -18.28 7.36
CA GLU A 215 5.01 -19.47 6.58
C GLU A 215 5.44 -19.41 5.12
N LEU A 216 5.40 -18.22 4.51
CA LEU A 216 5.77 -18.02 3.11
C LEU A 216 7.28 -17.76 2.92
N GLY A 217 8.08 -17.77 4.00
CA GLY A 217 9.50 -17.46 3.92
C GLY A 217 9.79 -16.00 3.52
N VAL A 218 8.81 -15.12 3.67
CA VAL A 218 8.90 -13.68 3.38
C VAL A 218 9.76 -12.97 4.42
N ALA A 219 9.94 -13.58 5.59
CA ALA A 219 10.71 -12.98 6.67
C ALA A 219 12.13 -12.59 6.18
N PRO A 220 12.46 -11.29 6.02
CA PRO A 220 13.84 -10.90 5.74
C PRO A 220 14.76 -11.51 6.79
N HIS A 221 15.96 -11.91 6.37
CA HIS A 221 17.02 -12.40 7.26
C HIS A 221 17.35 -11.41 8.40
N ASN A 222 16.86 -10.17 8.30
CA ASN A 222 17.00 -9.10 9.28
C ASN A 222 15.75 -8.84 10.13
N LEU A 223 14.61 -9.54 9.99
CA LEU A 223 13.44 -9.31 10.88
C LEU A 223 13.81 -9.50 12.34
N GLU A 224 14.52 -10.59 12.66
CA GLU A 224 15.04 -10.84 14.01
C GLU A 224 15.96 -9.70 14.47
N ARG A 225 16.81 -9.18 13.59
CA ARG A 225 17.74 -8.08 13.88
C ARG A 225 17.02 -6.73 14.04
N LEU A 226 15.97 -6.48 13.26
CA LEU A 226 15.15 -5.26 13.26
C LEU A 226 14.24 -5.21 14.49
N PHE A 227 13.65 -6.34 14.89
CA PHE A 227 12.92 -6.46 16.15
C PHE A 227 13.85 -6.20 17.35
N THR A 228 15.05 -6.78 17.31
CA THR A 228 16.07 -6.59 18.36
C THR A 228 16.54 -5.12 18.46
N GLN A 229 16.74 -4.42 17.34
CA GLN A 229 17.18 -3.02 17.33
C GLN A 229 16.11 -2.02 17.80
N GLN A 230 14.82 -2.33 17.67
CA GLN A 230 13.73 -1.43 18.05
C GLN A 230 13.06 -1.78 19.39
N GLN A 231 13.67 -2.67 20.19
CA GLN A 231 13.10 -3.21 21.42
C GLN A 231 11.71 -3.84 21.23
N LEU A 232 11.37 -4.28 20.02
CA LEU A 232 10.15 -5.05 19.78
C LEU A 232 10.45 -6.50 20.20
N THR A 233 9.90 -6.94 21.33
CA THR A 233 10.04 -8.34 21.74
C THR A 233 8.97 -9.15 21.01
N VAL A 234 9.40 -9.95 20.03
CA VAL A 234 8.62 -11.10 19.56
C VAL A 234 8.91 -12.23 20.55
N CYS A 235 7.95 -12.55 21.42
CA CYS A 235 8.07 -13.77 22.23
C CYS A 235 8.10 -14.98 21.29
N GLN A 236 9.10 -15.85 21.49
CA GLN A 236 9.38 -17.04 20.69
C GLN A 236 8.12 -17.82 20.33
N MET A 237 8.02 -18.22 19.06
CA MET A 237 7.07 -19.25 18.62
C MET A 237 7.52 -20.60 19.21
N HIS A 238 6.88 -21.02 20.29
CA HIS A 238 6.73 -22.44 20.57
C HIS A 238 5.35 -22.86 20.07
N SER A 239 5.35 -23.94 19.27
CA SER A 239 4.21 -24.64 18.69
C SER A 239 2.84 -24.25 19.26
N GLU A 240 2.00 -23.69 18.39
CA GLU A 240 0.57 -23.40 18.60
C GLU A 240 0.27 -22.14 19.43
N SER A 241 0.13 -21.03 18.70
CA SER A 241 -0.62 -19.82 19.07
C SER A 241 -0.02 -18.89 20.13
N VAL A 242 0.47 -17.73 19.64
CA VAL A 242 0.26 -16.34 20.11
C VAL A 242 1.51 -15.52 19.75
N VAL A 243 1.39 -14.63 18.77
CA VAL A 243 2.35 -13.54 18.59
C VAL A 243 1.89 -12.40 19.48
N SER A 244 2.54 -12.20 20.61
CA SER A 244 2.46 -10.94 21.34
C SER A 244 3.65 -10.07 20.94
N VAL A 245 3.38 -9.04 20.13
CA VAL A 245 4.38 -8.02 19.80
C VAL A 245 4.37 -6.99 20.92
N PHE A 246 5.40 -6.95 21.76
CA PHE A 246 5.56 -5.92 22.79
C PHE A 246 6.57 -4.87 22.34
N SER A 247 6.20 -3.58 22.42
CA SER A 247 7.13 -2.45 22.30
C SER A 247 7.14 -1.66 23.63
N PRO A 248 8.31 -1.48 24.28
CA PRO A 248 8.46 -0.61 25.44
C PRO A 248 8.15 0.87 25.16
N SER A 249 8.25 1.33 23.91
CA SER A 249 7.99 2.71 23.51
C SER A 249 6.53 3.00 23.13
N LEU A 250 5.68 1.97 23.01
CA LEU A 250 4.23 2.09 22.71
C LEU A 250 3.33 2.06 23.96
N GLN A 251 3.89 2.12 25.17
CA GLN A 251 3.12 2.11 26.43
C GLN A 251 2.10 3.25 26.55
N HIS A 252 2.23 4.33 25.79
CA HIS A 252 1.29 5.46 25.82
C HIS A 252 0.13 5.40 24.83
N THR A 253 0.08 4.40 23.93
CA THR A 253 -0.95 4.37 22.84
C THR A 253 -1.80 3.10 22.84
N LEU A 254 -1.67 2.23 23.86
CA LEU A 254 -2.56 1.09 24.01
C LEU A 254 -3.78 1.49 24.85
N ARG A 255 -4.94 1.62 24.20
CA ARG A 255 -6.21 1.51 24.95
C ARG A 255 -6.28 0.09 25.54
N PRO A 256 -6.66 -0.08 26.81
CA PRO A 256 -6.71 -1.39 27.43
C PRO A 256 -7.75 -2.26 26.70
N PHE A 257 -7.29 -3.40 26.17
CA PHE A 257 -8.18 -4.44 25.68
C PHE A 257 -8.86 -5.09 26.88
N LYS A 258 -10.19 -5.00 26.95
CA LYS A 258 -11.00 -5.70 27.94
C LYS A 258 -10.92 -7.21 27.65
N SER A 259 -10.45 -7.95 28.65
CA SER A 259 -10.34 -9.41 28.75
C SER A 259 -9.44 -10.12 27.73
N LEU A 260 -8.22 -10.43 28.18
CA LEU A 260 -7.41 -11.53 27.66
C LEU A 260 -7.45 -12.63 28.73
N ASN A 261 -8.17 -13.73 28.49
CA ASN A 261 -8.08 -14.91 29.35
C ASN A 261 -6.78 -15.65 29.02
N VAL A 262 -5.84 -15.64 29.97
CA VAL A 262 -4.56 -16.32 29.85
C VAL A 262 -4.65 -17.62 30.66
N TYR A 263 -4.60 -18.76 29.99
CA TYR A 263 -4.44 -20.06 30.65
C TYR A 263 -2.96 -20.44 30.66
N ALA A 264 -2.40 -20.71 31.83
CA ALA A 264 -1.04 -21.23 31.97
C ALA A 264 -1.07 -22.70 32.37
N HIS A 265 -0.40 -23.56 31.58
CA HIS A 265 -0.13 -24.94 31.97
C HIS A 265 1.19 -25.01 32.75
N LEU A 266 1.11 -25.36 34.03
CA LEU A 266 2.25 -25.73 34.86
C LEU A 266 2.28 -27.25 35.10
N PRO A 267 3.43 -27.83 35.49
CA PRO A 267 3.64 -29.29 35.58
C PRO A 267 2.65 -30.06 36.46
N ASN A 268 1.85 -29.38 37.30
CA ASN A 268 0.95 -29.99 38.29
C ASN A 268 -0.55 -29.69 38.06
N GLY A 269 -0.96 -29.23 36.86
CA GLY A 269 -2.37 -28.97 36.50
C GLY A 269 -2.74 -27.49 36.38
N VAL A 270 -3.89 -27.21 35.73
CA VAL A 270 -4.38 -25.86 35.37
C VAL A 270 -5.00 -25.16 36.59
N GLN A 271 -4.64 -23.91 36.82
CA GLN A 271 -5.38 -23.00 37.70
C GLN A 271 -5.68 -21.68 36.97
N ASP A 272 -6.96 -21.26 37.04
CA ASP A 272 -7.43 -19.97 36.55
C ASP A 272 -6.90 -18.83 37.43
N ILE A 273 -6.22 -17.87 36.82
CA ILE A 273 -5.85 -16.62 37.47
C ILE A 273 -6.59 -15.48 36.75
N ASN A 274 -7.78 -15.15 37.25
CA ASN A 274 -8.50 -13.95 36.84
C ASN A 274 -7.80 -12.72 37.44
N LEU A 275 -7.27 -11.85 36.59
CA LEU A 275 -6.89 -10.50 36.97
C LEU A 275 -7.91 -9.54 36.35
N GLU A 276 -8.88 -9.14 37.16
CA GLU A 276 -9.81 -8.04 36.86
C GLU A 276 -9.08 -6.69 37.02
N TYR A 277 -9.06 -5.89 35.96
CA TYR A 277 -9.06 -4.42 36.00
C TYR A 277 -9.72 -3.86 34.73
#